data_AF-F3LJZ2-F1
#
_entry.id   AF-F3LJZ2-F1
#
_cell.length_a   1.000
_cell.length_b   1.000
_cell.length_c   1.000
_cell.angle_alpha   90.00
_cell.angle_beta   90.00
_cell.angle_gamma   90.00
#
_symmetry.space_group_name_H-M   'P 1'
#
loop_
_entity.id
_entity.type
_entity.pdbx_description
1 polymer ?
#
loop_
_entity_poly.entity_id
_entity_poly.type
_entity_poly.pdbx_seq_one_letter_code
_entity_poly.pdbx_strand_id
1 'polypeptide(L)'
;MKIFIDRTSDFLDLEELKDIGRRLRKKMAYIVCTSISSDADSSFINSLKDTFEYLGMKYGGYVHANCENGYIQENYRQDVNSFLSSVKESAYV
;
A
#
# COMPACT_ATOMS: atom_id res chain seq x y z
N MET A 1 7.65 -8.01 5.20
CA MET A 1 7.16 -7.45 3.92
C MET A 1 8.06 -7.79 2.72
N LYS A 2 9.37 -7.56 2.76
CA LYS A 2 10.25 -7.78 1.58
C LYS A 2 10.10 -9.15 0.90
N ILE A 3 10.21 -10.25 1.67
CA ILE A 3 10.06 -11.62 1.14
C ILE A 3 8.68 -11.82 0.47
N PHE A 4 7.61 -11.25 1.04
CA PHE A 4 6.27 -11.38 0.47
C PHE A 4 6.16 -10.71 -0.90
N ILE A 5 6.73 -9.51 -1.04
CA ILE A 5 6.78 -8.80 -2.32
C ILE A 5 7.63 -9.60 -3.32
N ASP A 6 8.79 -10.11 -2.90
CA ASP A 6 9.69 -10.89 -3.77
C ASP A 6 9.01 -12.15 -4.31
N ARG A 7 8.38 -12.94 -3.43
CA ARG A 7 7.62 -14.13 -3.85
C ARG A 7 6.42 -13.78 -4.73
N THR A 8 5.88 -12.57 -4.61
CA THR A 8 4.80 -12.09 -5.48
C THR A 8 5.34 -11.67 -6.86
N SER A 9 6.49 -11.00 -6.91
CA SER A 9 7.13 -10.58 -8.16
C SER A 9 7.70 -11.74 -8.96
N ASP A 10 8.14 -12.82 -8.31
CA ASP A 10 8.67 -14.02 -8.99
C ASP A 10 7.66 -14.60 -10.02
N PHE A 11 6.34 -14.41 -9.79
CA PHE A 11 5.31 -14.83 -10.75
C PHE A 11 5.40 -14.09 -12.10
N LEU A 12 6.06 -12.93 -12.17
CA LEU A 12 6.26 -12.19 -13.40
C LEU A 12 7.53 -12.63 -14.16
N ASP A 13 8.42 -13.38 -13.52
CA ASP A 13 9.69 -13.83 -14.11
C ASP A 13 9.53 -15.13 -14.90
N LEU A 14 8.62 -16.03 -14.48
CA LEU A 14 8.35 -17.30 -15.14
C LEU A 14 7.15 -17.20 -16.08
N GLU A 15 7.32 -17.54 -17.36
CA GLU A 15 6.28 -17.37 -18.39
C GLU A 15 4.98 -18.09 -18.03
N GLU A 16 5.08 -19.31 -17.50
CA GLU A 16 3.96 -20.14 -17.08
C GLU A 16 3.21 -19.60 -15.84
N LEU A 17 3.82 -18.68 -15.08
CA LEU A 17 3.23 -18.07 -13.89
C LEU A 17 2.72 -16.64 -14.12
N LYS A 18 3.07 -16.01 -15.26
CA LYS A 18 2.75 -14.61 -15.57
C LYS A 18 1.26 -14.32 -15.47
N ASP A 19 0.41 -15.23 -15.89
CA ASP A 19 -1.04 -15.02 -15.83
C ASP A 19 -1.55 -14.93 -14.39
N ILE A 20 -0.92 -15.64 -13.44
CA ILE A 20 -1.22 -15.52 -12.02
C ILE A 20 -0.75 -14.16 -11.50
N GLY A 21 0.50 -13.76 -11.78
CA GLY A 21 1.03 -12.46 -11.36
C GLY A 21 0.23 -11.29 -11.91
N ARG A 22 -0.20 -11.38 -13.18
CA ARG A 22 -1.02 -10.37 -13.87
C ARG A 22 -2.42 -10.20 -13.28
N ARG A 23 -2.88 -11.09 -12.40
CA ARG A 23 -4.15 -10.90 -11.67
C ARG A 23 -4.13 -9.68 -10.75
N LEU A 24 -2.94 -9.18 -10.38
CA LEU A 24 -2.80 -7.94 -9.63
C LEU A 24 -3.04 -6.70 -10.48
N ARG A 25 -2.95 -6.80 -11.81
CA ARG A 25 -3.11 -5.64 -12.69
C ARG A 25 -4.47 -4.97 -12.48
N LYS A 26 -4.49 -3.64 -12.55
CA LYS A 26 -5.65 -2.78 -12.34
C LYS A 26 -6.23 -2.79 -10.91
N LYS A 27 -5.76 -3.66 -10.01
CA LYS A 27 -6.14 -3.57 -8.59
C LYS A 27 -5.58 -2.30 -7.97
N MET A 28 -6.30 -1.76 -7.02
CA MET A 28 -5.83 -0.64 -6.20
C MET A 28 -4.98 -1.17 -5.03
N ALA A 29 -3.85 -0.52 -4.78
CA ALA A 29 -2.98 -0.77 -3.65
C ALA A 29 -2.94 0.46 -2.75
N TYR A 30 -2.98 0.23 -1.44
CA TYR A 30 -2.91 1.26 -0.42
C TYR A 30 -1.86 0.90 0.61
N ILE A 31 -1.31 1.91 1.29
CA ILE A 31 -0.35 1.74 2.37
C ILE A 31 -0.98 2.17 3.69
N VAL A 32 -0.97 1.29 4.68
CA VAL A 32 -1.37 1.60 6.06
C VAL A 32 -0.14 1.36 6.91
N CYS A 33 0.36 2.40 7.59
CA CYS A 33 1.62 2.30 8.30
C CYS A 33 1.65 3.15 9.56
N THR A 34 2.62 2.86 10.42
CA THR A 34 2.90 3.61 11.65
C THR A 34 4.40 3.83 11.76
N SER A 35 4.83 4.93 12.36
CA SER A 35 6.23 5.15 12.71
C SER A 35 6.33 6.01 13.97
N ILE A 36 7.55 6.33 14.41
CA ILE A 36 7.79 7.33 15.47
C ILE A 36 8.06 8.73 14.90
N SER A 37 7.88 8.91 13.59
CA SER A 37 8.10 10.18 12.91
C SER A 37 6.77 10.88 12.67
N SER A 38 6.81 12.20 12.44
CA SER A 38 5.60 13.00 12.20
C SER A 38 4.79 12.54 10.98
N ASP A 39 5.43 11.89 10.01
CA ASP A 39 4.80 11.31 8.82
C ASP A 39 5.63 10.11 8.31
N ALA A 40 5.11 9.39 7.32
CA ALA A 40 5.83 8.36 6.59
C ALA A 40 6.92 8.97 5.70
N ASP A 41 8.13 8.39 5.75
CA ASP A 41 9.22 8.84 4.88
C ASP A 41 8.87 8.66 3.40
N SER A 42 9.20 9.66 2.58
CA SER A 42 8.91 9.63 1.15
C SER A 42 9.59 8.48 0.42
N SER A 43 10.80 8.08 0.84
CA SER A 43 11.52 6.95 0.25
C SER A 43 10.81 5.62 0.55
N PHE A 44 10.27 5.48 1.76
CA PHE A 44 9.45 4.33 2.13
C PHE A 44 8.20 4.24 1.24
N ILE A 45 7.45 5.34 1.11
CA ILE A 45 6.24 5.38 0.28
C ILE A 45 6.56 5.13 -1.20
N ASN A 46 7.58 5.79 -1.73
CA ASN A 46 7.96 5.67 -3.15
C ASN A 46 8.41 4.23 -3.49
N SER A 47 9.16 3.57 -2.60
CA SER A 47 9.58 2.18 -2.84
C SER A 47 8.40 1.22 -3.03
N LEU A 48 7.31 1.41 -2.26
CA LEU A 48 6.10 0.61 -2.37
C LEU A 48 5.26 1.04 -3.58
N LYS A 49 5.15 2.34 -3.84
CA LYS A 49 4.47 2.88 -5.02
C LYS A 49 5.06 2.31 -6.32
N ASP A 50 6.39 2.34 -6.45
CA ASP A 50 7.10 1.82 -7.63
C ASP A 50 6.92 0.30 -7.76
N THR A 51 6.91 -0.42 -6.62
CA THR A 51 6.59 -1.86 -6.58
C THR A 51 5.17 -2.14 -7.08
N PHE A 52 4.18 -1.35 -6.64
CA PHE A 52 2.80 -1.49 -7.09
C PHE A 52 2.67 -1.24 -8.60
N GLU A 53 3.33 -0.21 -9.11
CA GLU A 53 3.36 0.10 -10.54
C GLU A 53 3.99 -1.03 -11.35
N TYR A 54 5.12 -1.60 -10.89
CA TYR A 54 5.75 -2.76 -11.51
C TYR A 54 4.81 -3.98 -11.60
N LEU A 55 4.01 -4.22 -10.55
CA LEU A 55 2.98 -5.27 -10.53
C LEU A 55 1.72 -4.90 -11.35
N GLY A 56 1.68 -3.70 -11.95
CA GLY A 56 0.57 -3.15 -12.73
C GLY A 56 -0.65 -2.76 -11.89
N MET A 57 -0.46 -2.57 -10.60
CA MET A 57 -1.47 -2.07 -9.66
C MET A 57 -1.52 -0.53 -9.74
N LYS A 58 -2.64 0.06 -9.31
CA LYS A 58 -2.79 1.50 -9.14
C LYS A 58 -2.50 1.88 -7.69
N TYR A 59 -1.79 2.98 -7.48
CA TYR A 59 -1.58 3.51 -6.13
C TYR A 59 -2.76 4.39 -5.69
N GLY A 60 -3.41 4.00 -4.59
CA GLY A 60 -4.59 4.68 -4.04
C GLY A 60 -4.30 5.67 -2.91
N GLY A 61 -3.05 5.77 -2.46
CA GLY A 61 -2.64 6.62 -1.34
C GLY A 61 -2.24 5.82 -0.09
N TYR A 62 -2.03 6.55 1.00
CA TYR A 62 -1.63 5.98 2.28
C TYR A 62 -2.31 6.67 3.46
N VAL A 63 -2.33 5.98 4.59
CA VAL A 63 -2.61 6.54 5.90
C VAL A 63 -1.47 6.17 6.85
N HIS A 64 -1.06 7.14 7.66
CA HIS A 64 0.04 7.02 8.60
C HIS A 64 -0.41 7.44 10.01
N ALA A 65 0.14 6.80 11.02
CA ALA A 65 0.05 7.27 12.40
C ALA A 65 1.43 7.40 13.03
N ASN A 66 1.72 8.57 13.59
CA ASN A 66 2.86 8.80 14.48
C ASN A 66 2.55 8.20 15.87
N CYS A 67 3.36 7.23 16.26
CA CYS A 67 3.29 6.47 17.50
C CYS A 67 4.50 6.70 18.40
N GLU A 68 5.23 7.83 18.26
CA GLU A 68 6.37 8.19 19.13
C GLU A 68 6.02 8.07 20.62
N ASN A 69 4.81 8.49 20.99
CA ASN A 69 4.29 8.42 22.36
C ASN A 69 3.23 7.30 22.54
N GLY A 70 3.30 6.26 21.70
CA GLY A 70 2.24 5.26 21.57
C GLY A 70 1.12 5.69 20.63
N TYR A 71 0.24 4.74 20.28
CA TYR A 71 -0.91 5.01 19.43
C TYR A 71 -2.05 5.65 20.24
N ILE A 72 -2.46 6.86 19.85
CA ILE A 72 -3.59 7.60 20.42
C ILE A 72 -4.67 7.71 19.34
N GLN A 73 -5.76 6.96 19.49
CA GLN A 73 -6.79 6.78 18.47
C GLN A 73 -7.42 8.11 18.01
N GLU A 74 -7.67 9.02 18.96
CA GLU A 74 -8.34 10.29 18.73
C GLU A 74 -7.60 11.16 17.70
N ASN A 75 -6.26 11.10 17.70
CA ASN A 75 -5.42 11.89 16.80
C ASN A 75 -5.59 11.49 15.33
N TYR A 76 -5.94 10.22 15.06
CA TYR A 76 -5.96 9.65 13.70
C TYR A 76 -7.35 9.28 13.21
N ARG A 77 -8.39 9.49 14.03
CA ARG A 77 -9.76 9.10 13.68
C ARG A 77 -10.23 9.73 12.38
N GLN A 78 -9.89 10.99 12.13
CA GLN A 78 -10.27 11.70 10.91
C GLN A 78 -9.51 11.19 9.68
N ASP A 79 -8.22 10.94 9.82
CA ASP A 79 -7.37 10.45 8.73
C ASP A 79 -7.80 9.04 8.31
N VAL A 80 -8.06 8.16 9.29
CA VAL A 80 -8.59 6.81 9.04
C VAL A 80 -9.96 6.87 8.37
N ASN A 81 -10.87 7.75 8.81
CA ASN A 81 -12.18 7.89 8.17
C ASN A 81 -12.07 8.36 6.72
N SER A 82 -11.20 9.33 6.45
CA SER A 82 -10.94 9.83 5.09
C SER A 82 -10.36 8.74 4.20
N PHE A 83 -9.42 7.96 4.73
CA PHE A 83 -8.83 6.81 4.04
C PHE A 83 -9.87 5.71 3.76
N LEU A 84 -10.76 5.40 4.71
CA LEU A 84 -11.82 4.42 4.51
C LEU A 84 -12.79 4.84 3.39
N SER A 85 -13.09 6.13 3.28
CA SER A 85 -13.90 6.66 2.17
C SER A 85 -13.21 6.44 0.83
N SER A 86 -11.90 6.76 0.73
CA SER A 86 -11.16 6.57 -0.52
C SER A 86 -11.03 5.09 -0.94
N VAL A 87 -10.83 4.18 0.03
CA VAL A 87 -10.82 2.74 -0.24
C VAL A 87 -12.19 2.26 -0.73
N LYS A 88 -13.29 2.70 -0.09
CA LYS A 88 -14.66 2.32 -0.50
C LYS A 88 -14.97 2.81 -1.91
N GLU A 89 -14.66 4.06 -2.23
CA GLU A 89 -14.87 4.60 -3.58
C GLU A 89 -14.15 3.78 -4.65
N SER A 90 -12.91 3.36 -4.38
CA SER A 90 -12.14 2.53 -5.33
C SER A 90 -12.69 1.11 -5.51
N ALA A 91 -13.47 0.59 -4.56
CA ALA A 91 -14.04 -0.74 -4.64
C ALA A 91 -15.25 -0.81 -5.59
N TYR A 92 -15.83 0.34 -5.94
CA TYR A 92 -16.96 0.45 -6.87
C TYR A 92 -16.56 0.91 -8.29
N VAL A 93 -15.26 1.03 -8.57
CA VAL A 93 -14.68 1.47 -9.85
C VAL A 93 -13.80 0.38 -10.46
#